data_AF-A0A1E3XGB9-F1
#
_entry.id   AF-A0A1E3XGB9-F1
#
_cell.length_a   1.000
_cell.length_b   1.000
_cell.length_c   1.000
_cell.angle_alpha   90.00
_cell.angle_beta   90.00
_cell.angle_gamma   90.00
#
_symmetry.space_group_name_H-M   'P 1'
#
loop_
_entity.id
_entity.type
_entity.pdbx_description
1 polymer ?
#
loop_
_entity_poly.entity_id
_entity_poly.type
_entity_poly.pdbx_seq_one_letter_code
_entity_poly.pdbx_strand_id
1 'polypeptide(L)'
;MSNFVGFMLKEALKRSFKRVILAGHPGKLAKLIRGDFYTHSSRSKPANNILINIFKREKVNSELLKSLDASSTVEGMVEILREHDLLNIFNRIADDIQSSARRFISAKSKIGIVLFDMNKNIIGVSKGFKDWQRSL
;
A
#
# COMPACT_ATOMS: atom_id res chain seq x y z
N MET A 1 -4.26 -10.41 5.10
CA MET A 1 -5.24 -9.29 5.22
C MET A 1 -6.60 -9.72 4.66
N SER A 2 -7.70 -9.51 5.40
CA SER A 2 -9.07 -9.82 4.95
C SER A 2 -9.52 -8.92 3.78
N ASN A 3 -10.56 -9.31 3.04
CA ASN A 3 -11.09 -8.55 1.89
C ASN A 3 -11.91 -7.31 2.31
N PHE A 4 -12.19 -7.14 3.60
CA PHE A 4 -13.06 -6.11 4.16
C PHE A 4 -12.28 -5.04 4.94
N VAL A 5 -11.27 -4.43 4.32
CA VAL A 5 -10.38 -3.48 4.98
C VAL A 5 -11.16 -2.28 5.55
N GLY A 6 -12.12 -1.74 4.80
CA GLY A 6 -12.95 -0.63 5.28
C GLY A 6 -13.81 -0.99 6.49
N PHE A 7 -14.40 -2.18 6.50
CA PHE A 7 -15.18 -2.67 7.65
C PHE A 7 -14.29 -2.79 8.89
N MET A 8 -13.14 -3.46 8.77
CA MET A 8 -12.21 -3.62 9.90
C MET A 8 -11.72 -2.28 10.45
N LEU A 9 -11.44 -1.31 9.58
CA LEU A 9 -11.06 0.04 10.00
C LEU A 9 -12.18 0.73 10.80
N LYS A 10 -13.43 0.66 10.33
CA LYS A 10 -14.58 1.22 11.05
C LYS A 10 -14.80 0.54 12.40
N GLU A 11 -14.70 -0.79 12.45
CA GLU A 11 -14.87 -1.56 13.68
C GLU A 11 -13.77 -1.31 14.71
N ALA A 12 -12.53 -1.06 14.26
CA ALA A 12 -11.43 -0.63 15.12
C ALA A 12 -11.72 0.75 15.74
N LEU A 13 -12.28 1.68 14.97
CA LEU A 13 -12.66 2.99 15.52
C LEU A 13 -13.80 2.91 16.53
N LYS A 14 -14.84 2.12 16.25
CA LYS A 14 -15.94 1.91 17.20
C LYS A 14 -15.48 1.35 18.54
N ARG A 15 -14.37 0.61 18.55
CA ARG A 15 -13.73 0.05 19.76
C ARG A 15 -12.66 0.97 20.35
N SER A 16 -12.58 2.23 19.90
CA SER A 16 -11.67 3.25 20.44
C SER A 16 -10.18 2.91 20.30
N PHE A 17 -9.79 2.11 19.30
CA PHE A 17 -8.38 1.89 19.00
C PHE A 17 -7.71 3.20 18.54
N LYS A 18 -6.74 3.68 19.33
CA LYS A 18 -6.02 4.93 19.09
C LYS A 18 -4.99 4.84 17.97
N ARG A 19 -4.45 3.64 17.74
CA ARG A 19 -3.43 3.34 16.73
C ARG A 19 -3.77 2.06 15.99
N VAL A 20 -3.65 2.07 14.66
CA VAL A 20 -3.96 0.92 13.80
C VAL A 20 -2.84 0.75 12.77
N ILE A 21 -2.34 -0.48 12.60
CA ILE A 21 -1.45 -0.85 11.50
C ILE A 21 -2.23 -1.68 10.50
N LEU A 22 -2.16 -1.28 9.22
CA LEU A 22 -2.57 -2.14 8.11
C LEU A 22 -1.31 -2.75 7.49
N ALA A 23 -1.20 -4.08 7.55
CA ALA A 23 -0.09 -4.83 6.99
C ALA A 23 -0.58 -5.75 5.87
N GLY A 24 0.05 -5.70 4.70
CA GLY A 24 -0.40 -6.52 3.57
C GLY A 24 0.43 -6.37 2.30
N HIS A 25 0.17 -7.26 1.35
CA HIS A 25 0.76 -7.19 0.02
C HIS A 25 0.38 -5.89 -0.72
N PRO A 26 1.30 -5.23 -1.43
CA PRO A 26 1.03 -3.99 -2.17
C PRO A 26 -0.12 -4.12 -3.17
N GLY A 27 -0.28 -5.27 -3.83
CA GLY A 27 -1.33 -5.50 -4.82
C GLY A 27 -2.74 -5.48 -4.22
N LYS A 28 -2.86 -5.66 -2.91
CA LYS A 28 -4.11 -5.53 -2.17
C LYS A 28 -4.29 -4.14 -1.59
N LEU A 29 -3.29 -3.63 -0.88
CA LEU A 29 -3.42 -2.38 -0.14
C LEU A 29 -3.40 -1.15 -1.04
N ALA A 30 -2.68 -1.17 -2.17
CA ALA A 30 -2.66 -0.04 -3.11
C ALA A 30 -4.04 0.27 -3.70
N LYS A 31 -4.99 -0.67 -3.69
CA LYS A 31 -6.38 -0.45 -4.11
C LYS A 31 -7.09 0.62 -3.28
N LEU A 32 -6.71 0.79 -2.01
CA LEU A 32 -7.25 1.84 -1.15
C LEU A 32 -6.95 3.25 -1.70
N ILE A 33 -5.88 3.42 -2.48
CA ILE A 33 -5.54 4.72 -3.10
C ILE A 33 -6.69 5.18 -4.01
N ARG A 34 -7.35 4.25 -4.72
CA ARG A 34 -8.51 4.52 -5.57
C ARG A 34 -9.84 4.57 -4.81
N GLY A 35 -9.84 4.31 -3.50
CA GLY A 35 -11.06 4.25 -2.68
C GLY A 35 -11.69 2.85 -2.61
N ASP A 36 -11.01 1.80 -3.09
CA ASP A 36 -11.52 0.44 -3.05
C ASP A 36 -11.29 -0.19 -1.67
N PHE A 37 -12.17 0.11 -0.71
CA PHE A 37 -12.09 -0.45 0.65
C PHE A 37 -12.72 -1.84 0.81
N TYR A 38 -13.40 -2.32 -0.23
CA TYR A 38 -13.79 -3.72 -0.44
C TYR A 38 -12.83 -4.35 -1.46
N THR A 39 -11.82 -5.05 -0.97
CA THR A 39 -10.61 -5.39 -1.74
C THR A 39 -10.66 -6.76 -2.45
N HIS A 40 -11.82 -7.42 -2.50
CA HIS A 40 -11.98 -8.68 -3.23
C HIS A 40 -11.70 -8.48 -4.72
N SER A 41 -10.95 -9.38 -5.35
CA SER A 41 -10.58 -9.31 -6.79
C SER A 41 -11.80 -9.29 -7.71
N SER A 42 -12.89 -9.98 -7.35
CA SER A 42 -14.17 -9.92 -8.09
C SER A 42 -14.90 -8.57 -7.99
N ARG A 43 -14.48 -7.67 -7.09
CA ARG A 43 -15.14 -6.38 -6.86
C ARG A 43 -14.24 -5.17 -7.13
N SER A 44 -12.95 -5.35 -7.42
CA SER A 44 -12.01 -4.26 -7.59
C SER A 44 -10.95 -4.60 -8.64
N LYS A 45 -10.74 -3.68 -9.60
CA LYS A 45 -9.72 -3.84 -10.65
C LYS A 45 -8.33 -4.05 -10.02
N PRO A 46 -7.40 -4.77 -10.70
CA PRO A 46 -6.02 -4.91 -10.26
C PRO A 46 -5.37 -3.56 -9.91
N ALA A 47 -4.38 -3.59 -9.01
CA ALA A 47 -3.69 -2.39 -8.56
C ALA A 47 -2.58 -1.93 -9.55
N ASN A 48 -2.28 -2.73 -10.59
CA ASN A 48 -1.19 -2.48 -11.54
C ASN A 48 -1.22 -1.04 -12.08
N ASN A 49 -2.37 -0.58 -12.55
CA ASN A 49 -2.49 0.77 -13.11
C ASN A 49 -2.23 1.89 -12.08
N ILE A 50 -2.57 1.66 -10.80
CA ILE A 50 -2.28 2.60 -9.71
C ILE A 50 -0.76 2.66 -9.50
N LEU A 51 -0.10 1.50 -9.47
CA LEU A 51 1.34 1.40 -9.25
C LEU A 51 2.12 2.02 -10.41
N ILE A 52 1.75 1.74 -11.66
CA ILE A 52 2.38 2.34 -12.86
C ILE A 52 2.29 3.87 -12.82
N ASN A 53 1.15 4.43 -12.43
CA ASN A 53 1.00 5.88 -12.28
C ASN A 53 1.90 6.46 -11.18
N ILE A 54 2.08 5.73 -10.08
CA ILE A 54 3.01 6.13 -9.03
C ILE A 54 4.45 6.05 -9.53
N PHE A 55 4.85 4.99 -10.23
CA PHE A 55 6.19 4.86 -10.79
C PHE A 55 6.51 5.99 -11.78
N LYS A 56 5.55 6.39 -12.61
CA LYS A 56 5.65 7.59 -13.46
C LYS A 56 5.88 8.85 -12.63
N ARG A 57 5.11 9.06 -11.56
CA ARG A 57 5.24 10.20 -10.64
C ARG A 57 6.60 10.24 -9.95
N GLU A 58 7.13 9.08 -9.56
CA GLU A 58 8.45 8.94 -8.94
C GLU A 58 9.60 8.98 -9.98
N LYS A 59 9.31 9.31 -11.25
CA LYS A 59 10.29 9.47 -12.33
C LYS A 59 11.14 8.22 -12.59
N VAL A 60 10.55 7.03 -12.45
CA VAL A 60 11.16 5.79 -12.94
C VAL A 60 11.45 5.95 -14.43
N ASN A 61 12.66 5.58 -14.85
CA ASN A 61 13.11 5.78 -16.24
C ASN A 61 12.21 5.02 -17.23
N SER A 62 12.16 5.48 -18.47
CA SER A 62 11.19 5.01 -19.47
C SER A 62 11.37 3.55 -19.87
N GLU A 63 12.61 3.04 -19.89
CA GLU A 63 12.90 1.64 -20.20
C GLU A 63 12.39 0.73 -19.09
N LEU A 64 12.73 1.03 -17.83
CA LEU A 64 12.26 0.28 -16.68
C LEU A 64 10.73 0.36 -16.54
N LEU A 65 10.14 1.52 -16.85
CA LEU A 65 8.69 1.69 -16.82
C LEU A 65 7.98 0.79 -17.84
N LYS A 66 8.57 0.52 -19.01
CA LYS A 66 8.03 -0.46 -19.98
C LYS A 66 8.06 -1.86 -19.40
N SER A 67 9.16 -2.25 -18.76
CA SER A 67 9.28 -3.56 -18.09
C SER A 67 8.25 -3.72 -16.97
N LEU A 68 8.02 -2.67 -16.18
CA LEU A 68 7.00 -2.65 -15.15
C LEU A 68 5.59 -2.76 -15.74
N ASP A 69 5.28 -2.02 -16.81
CA ASP A 69 3.96 -2.03 -17.46
C ASP A 69 3.65 -3.38 -18.14
N ALA A 70 4.69 -4.07 -18.64
CA ALA A 70 4.60 -5.42 -19.17
C ALA A 70 4.36 -6.49 -18.08
N SER A 71 4.59 -6.16 -16.80
CA SER A 71 4.40 -7.09 -15.70
C SER A 71 2.93 -7.29 -15.36
N SER A 72 2.44 -8.52 -15.51
CA SER A 72 1.05 -8.89 -15.23
C SER A 72 0.72 -8.90 -13.73
N THR A 73 1.73 -9.04 -12.87
CA THR A 73 1.55 -9.17 -11.42
C THR A 73 2.26 -8.07 -10.66
N VAL A 74 1.68 -7.68 -9.53
CA VAL A 74 2.35 -6.73 -8.62
C VAL A 74 3.62 -7.35 -8.01
N GLU A 75 3.67 -8.67 -7.84
CA GLU A 75 4.89 -9.34 -7.39
C GLU A 75 6.02 -9.21 -8.42
N GLY A 76 5.72 -9.40 -9.71
CA GLY A 76 6.71 -9.16 -10.76
C GLY A 76 7.21 -7.71 -10.77
N MET A 77 6.35 -6.73 -10.50
CA MET A 77 6.80 -5.34 -10.33
C MET A 77 7.70 -5.14 -9.11
N VAL A 78 7.46 -5.86 -8.00
CA VAL A 78 8.31 -5.83 -6.80
C VAL A 78 9.70 -6.37 -7.14
N GLU A 79 9.79 -7.51 -7.84
CA GLU A 79 11.08 -8.10 -8.24
C GLU A 79 11.86 -7.17 -9.19
N ILE A 80 11.20 -6.62 -10.21
CA ILE A 80 11.82 -5.68 -11.15
C ILE A 80 12.41 -4.47 -10.40
N LEU A 81 11.67 -3.87 -9.47
CA LEU A 81 12.19 -2.74 -8.69
C LEU A 81 13.29 -3.15 -7.71
N ARG A 82 13.29 -4.39 -7.21
CA ARG A 82 14.34 -4.94 -6.35
C ARG A 82 15.66 -5.09 -7.10
N GLU A 83 15.62 -5.65 -8.30
CA GLU A 83 16.80 -5.82 -9.16
C GLU A 83 17.46 -4.50 -9.55
N HIS A 84 16.71 -3.39 -9.46
CA HIS A 84 17.18 -2.04 -9.80
C HIS A 84 17.42 -1.14 -8.58
N ASP A 85 17.42 -1.69 -7.35
CA ASP A 85 17.61 -0.93 -6.10
C ASP A 85 16.58 0.20 -5.85
N LEU A 86 15.35 0.02 -6.35
CA LEU A 86 14.25 1.01 -6.30
C LEU A 86 13.09 0.60 -5.38
N LEU A 87 13.27 -0.39 -4.50
CA LEU A 87 12.23 -0.79 -3.54
C LEU A 87 11.80 0.33 -2.59
N ASN A 88 12.64 1.34 -2.36
CA ASN A 88 12.32 2.48 -1.52
C ASN A 88 11.05 3.25 -1.97
N ILE A 89 10.64 3.12 -3.24
CA ILE A 89 9.39 3.66 -3.78
C ILE A 89 8.17 3.10 -3.03
N PHE A 90 8.23 1.87 -2.54
CA PHE A 90 7.13 1.28 -1.76
C PHE A 90 6.86 2.01 -0.44
N ASN A 91 7.81 2.79 0.10
CA ASN A 91 7.53 3.69 1.21
C ASN A 91 6.58 4.82 0.80
N ARG A 92 6.72 5.36 -0.42
CA ARG A 92 5.80 6.37 -0.97
C ARG A 92 4.42 5.79 -1.22
N ILE A 93 4.36 4.57 -1.74
CA ILE A 93 3.10 3.85 -1.91
C ILE A 93 2.42 3.62 -0.54
N ALA A 94 3.18 3.23 0.48
CA ALA A 94 2.67 3.07 1.84
C ALA A 94 2.13 4.40 2.41
N ASP A 95 2.80 5.53 2.15
CA ASP A 95 2.31 6.86 2.53
C ASP A 95 1.00 7.26 1.83
N ASP A 96 0.86 6.93 0.54
CA ASP A 96 -0.37 7.17 -0.22
C ASP A 96 -1.54 6.32 0.30
N ILE A 97 -1.29 5.04 0.59
CA ILE A 97 -2.27 4.13 1.21
C ILE A 97 -2.70 4.67 2.58
N GLN A 98 -1.74 5.10 3.41
CA GLN A 98 -2.00 5.68 4.72
C GLN A 98 -2.94 6.89 4.60
N SER A 99 -2.67 7.77 3.65
CA SER A 99 -3.44 8.99 3.43
C SER A 99 -4.87 8.69 3.00
N SER A 100 -5.05 7.72 2.09
CA SER A 100 -6.40 7.28 1.70
C SER A 100 -7.14 6.56 2.84
N ALA A 101 -6.47 5.71 3.62
CA ALA A 101 -7.07 5.07 4.78
C ALA A 101 -7.53 6.09 5.84
N ARG A 102 -6.73 7.13 6.11
CA ARG A 102 -7.09 8.23 7.02
C ARG A 102 -8.31 9.01 6.52
N ARG A 103 -8.34 9.35 5.24
CA ARG A 103 -9.46 10.05 4.60
C ARG A 103 -10.76 9.25 4.66
N PHE A 104 -10.70 7.94 4.48
CA PHE A 104 -11.89 7.08 4.52
C PHE A 104 -12.59 7.05 5.88
N ILE A 105 -11.82 7.13 6.98
CA ILE A 105 -12.39 7.06 8.32
C ILE A 105 -12.69 8.44 8.94
N SER A 106 -12.29 9.54 8.30
CA SER A 106 -12.48 10.92 8.79
C SER A 106 -12.11 11.13 10.27
N ALA A 107 -11.12 10.38 10.78
CA ALA A 107 -10.81 10.28 12.20
C ALA A 107 -9.36 10.67 12.51
N LYS A 108 -9.12 11.11 13.76
CA LYS A 108 -7.79 11.48 14.29
C LYS A 108 -6.89 10.27 14.59
N SER A 109 -7.34 9.04 14.33
CA SER A 109 -6.59 7.83 14.67
C SER A 109 -5.27 7.73 13.90
N LYS A 110 -4.21 7.31 14.59
CA LYS A 110 -2.90 7.12 13.98
C LYS A 110 -2.90 5.82 13.17
N ILE A 111 -2.85 5.96 11.85
CA ILE A 111 -2.68 4.82 10.93
C ILE A 111 -1.23 4.72 10.48
N GLY A 112 -0.68 3.51 10.54
CA GLY A 112 0.57 3.10 9.90
C GLY A 112 0.32 1.98 8.87
N ILE A 113 1.16 1.92 7.84
CA ILE A 113 1.09 0.92 6.77
C ILE A 113 2.42 0.16 6.72
N VAL A 114 2.32 -1.17 6.58
CA VAL A 114 3.46 -2.06 6.31
C VAL A 114 3.14 -2.86 5.06
N LEU A 115 4.04 -2.83 4.09
CA LEU A 115 3.95 -3.60 2.85
C LEU A 115 4.96 -4.74 2.88
N PHE A 116 4.50 -5.94 2.55
CA PHE A 116 5.35 -7.12 2.43
C PHE A 116 5.15 -7.84 1.09
N ASP A 117 6.21 -8.46 0.58
CA ASP A 117 6.19 -9.31 -0.61
C ASP A 117 5.63 -10.72 -0.29
N MET A 118 5.55 -11.61 -1.28
CA MET A 118 5.03 -12.97 -1.05
C MET A 118 5.94 -13.82 -0.15
N ASN A 119 7.22 -13.44 -0.05
CA ASN A 119 8.22 -14.04 0.85
C ASN A 119 8.17 -13.48 2.28
N LYS A 120 7.22 -12.57 2.57
CA LYS A 120 7.01 -11.89 3.87
C LYS A 120 8.13 -10.91 4.24
N ASN A 121 8.99 -10.52 3.29
CA ASN A 121 9.95 -9.44 3.51
C ASN A 121 9.21 -8.11 3.54
N ILE A 122 9.58 -7.24 4.47
CA ILE A 122 9.07 -5.85 4.48
C ILE A 122 9.73 -5.09 3.34
N ILE A 123 8.93 -4.61 2.40
CA ILE A 123 9.40 -3.86 1.22
C ILE A 123 9.07 -2.38 1.30
N GLY A 124 8.14 -1.98 2.18
CA GLY A 124 7.80 -0.57 2.37
C GLY A 124 7.02 -0.31 3.65
N VAL A 125 7.24 0.85 4.23
CA VAL A 125 6.56 1.31 5.46
C VAL A 125 6.19 2.78 5.34
N SER A 126 5.03 3.16 5.87
CA SER A 126 4.61 4.55 5.88
C SER A 126 5.26 5.35 7.00
N LYS A 127 5.27 6.68 6.88
CA LYS A 127 5.71 7.60 7.94
C LYS A 127 4.98 7.36 9.26
N GLY A 128 3.66 7.12 9.23
CA GLY A 128 2.88 6.85 10.45
C GLY A 128 3.27 5.55 11.15
N PHE A 129 3.80 4.55 10.43
CA PHE A 129 4.41 3.38 11.06
C PHE A 129 5.75 3.73 11.72
N LYS A 130 6.61 4.49 11.02
CA LYS A 130 7.89 4.96 11.59
C LYS A 130 7.69 5.82 12.84
N ASP A 131 6.69 6.71 12.84
CA ASP A 131 6.32 7.53 14.00
C ASP A 131 5.84 6.66 15.17
N TRP A 132 5.14 5.56 14.89
CA TRP A 132 4.79 4.59 15.92
C TRP A 132 6.06 3.99 16.51
N GLN A 133 6.97 3.45 15.70
CA GLN A 133 8.19 2.80 16.18
C GLN A 133 9.03 3.69 17.09
N ARG A 134 9.11 5.00 16.79
CA ARG A 134 9.84 5.99 17.61
C ARG A 134 9.18 6.37 18.93
N SER A 135 7.92 5.97 19.11
CA SER A 135 7.11 6.29 20.29
C SER A 135 6.90 5.08 21.22
N LEU A 136 7.62 3.99 20.94
CA LEU A 136 7.83 2.87 21.86
C LEU A 136 9.05 3.18 22.73
#